data_AF-A0AAW0EPG0-F1
#
_entry.id   AF-A0AAW0EPG0-F1
#
_cell.length_a   1.000
_cell.length_b   1.000
_cell.length_c   1.000
_cell.angle_alpha   90.00
_cell.angle_beta   90.00
_cell.angle_gamma   90.00
#
_symmetry.space_group_name_H-M   'P 1'
#
loop_
_entity.id
_entity.type
_entity.pdbx_description
1 polymer ?
#
loop_
_entity_poly.entity_id
_entity_poly.type
_entity_poly.pdbx_seq_one_letter_code
_entity_poly.pdbx_strand_id
1 'polypeptide(L)'
;MASEDTLVFLDVFGNTVNSIRGDGSEKKTLFTTGCVCPDGLDFDLTTYARSKNPADVVVWWGNMGAKTPHPEEKDGGDWHSADGFLVRAPLFAGDGAVERVEVTAPRRLIRGMSPYQPPAHLPLITTMKQLAVSQDGRAVFFCDREGHCVKKYNVDTKEVVPVLSSDSLAALADGVTEEEVFASPAKPNSDEDKRRFCVGIALDEAHNRLFFTTKGPTKGGQGCILAAPYNFKRRHLPSITLANTSAAEGVVEPEAVVTVLDNLPEPIDLLLDSKEGYLYWTDRGDGAIGGNSLNRAAVTYDFRTGHPQLGAVELLISGFNETIGLSWAANLEGRMALPKDNKDSLRRYMYVTDLEHLWRCDMQTRTKEAIYTCPPGSMLTGVEVLRLP
;
A
#
# COMPACT_ATOMS: atom_id res chain seq x y z
N MET A 1 10.57 -9.47 -24.15
CA MET A 1 9.68 -9.80 -23.01
C MET A 1 9.78 -8.76 -21.90
N ALA A 2 10.93 -8.50 -21.27
CA ALA A 2 11.04 -7.34 -20.35
C ALA A 2 10.88 -5.99 -21.06
N SER A 3 11.28 -5.89 -22.33
CA SER A 3 11.10 -4.70 -23.19
C SER A 3 9.63 -4.32 -23.45
N GLU A 4 8.68 -5.24 -23.22
CA GLU A 4 7.25 -4.99 -23.42
C GLU A 4 6.59 -4.41 -22.17
N ASP A 5 7.23 -4.54 -21.01
CA ASP A 5 6.73 -4.00 -19.76
C ASP A 5 6.83 -2.47 -19.77
N THR A 6 5.76 -1.81 -19.33
CA THR A 6 5.75 -0.39 -19.03
C THR A 6 5.64 -0.24 -17.52
N LEU A 7 6.73 0.21 -16.90
CA LEU A 7 6.77 0.46 -15.48
C LEU A 7 6.32 1.89 -15.24
N VAL A 8 5.49 2.10 -14.23
CA VAL A 8 5.11 3.41 -13.72
C VAL A 8 5.64 3.53 -12.31
N PHE A 9 6.35 4.59 -12.00
CA PHE A 9 7.02 4.74 -10.70
C PHE A 9 7.04 6.20 -10.26
N LEU A 10 7.13 6.39 -8.95
CA LEU A 10 7.11 7.72 -8.32
C LEU A 10 8.52 8.21 -8.04
N ASP A 11 8.75 9.49 -8.29
CA ASP A 11 9.88 10.23 -7.73
C ASP A 11 9.35 11.21 -6.68
N VAL A 12 9.58 10.88 -5.41
CA VAL A 12 9.00 11.60 -4.27
C VAL A 12 9.54 13.02 -4.16
N PHE A 13 10.84 13.23 -4.39
CA PHE A 13 11.46 14.55 -4.29
C PHE A 13 11.46 15.31 -5.62
N GLY A 14 11.47 14.59 -6.73
CA GLY A 14 11.17 15.17 -8.04
C GLY A 14 9.71 15.60 -8.19
N ASN A 15 8.80 15.14 -7.31
CA ASN A 15 7.35 15.35 -7.39
C ASN A 15 6.80 14.94 -8.76
N THR A 16 7.08 13.71 -9.18
CA THR A 16 6.62 13.22 -10.48
C THR A 16 6.16 11.77 -10.47
N VAL A 17 5.19 11.48 -11.33
CA VAL A 17 4.89 10.13 -11.80
C VAL A 17 5.63 9.92 -13.13
N ASN A 18 6.39 8.85 -13.22
CA ASN A 18 7.23 8.54 -14.37
C ASN A 18 6.84 7.21 -14.98
N SER A 19 7.26 6.99 -16.22
CA SER A 19 7.25 5.66 -16.82
C SER A 19 8.55 5.35 -17.55
N ILE A 20 8.86 4.07 -17.68
CA ILE A 20 10.03 3.53 -18.39
C ILE A 20 9.71 2.14 -18.91
N ARG A 21 10.37 1.71 -19.98
CA ARG A 21 10.30 0.31 -20.44
C ARG A 21 11.06 -0.60 -19.50
N GLY A 22 10.66 -1.87 -19.41
CA GLY A 22 11.32 -2.85 -18.54
C GLY A 22 12.74 -3.24 -18.98
N ASP A 23 13.23 -2.72 -20.11
CA ASP A 23 14.64 -2.77 -20.53
C ASP A 23 15.42 -1.48 -20.24
N GLY A 24 14.81 -0.49 -19.58
CA GLY A 24 15.41 0.80 -19.22
C GLY A 24 15.29 1.88 -20.31
N SER A 25 14.71 1.57 -21.47
CA SER A 25 14.51 2.55 -22.54
C SER A 25 13.26 3.42 -22.33
N GLU A 26 13.16 4.51 -23.10
CA GLU A 26 11.97 5.37 -23.19
C GLU A 26 11.47 5.96 -21.85
N LYS A 27 12.37 6.29 -20.91
CA LYS A 27 11.98 6.98 -19.67
C LYS A 27 11.31 8.32 -20.00
N LYS A 28 10.10 8.52 -19.49
CA LYS A 28 9.33 9.76 -19.61
C LYS A 28 8.66 10.14 -18.30
N THR A 29 8.52 11.43 -18.06
CA THR A 29 7.66 11.93 -16.98
C THR A 29 6.23 11.99 -17.51
N LEU A 30 5.30 11.35 -16.80
CA LEU A 30 3.88 11.29 -17.17
C LEU A 30 3.10 12.46 -16.57
N PHE A 31 3.31 12.69 -15.27
CA PHE A 31 2.59 13.70 -14.50
C PHE A 31 3.54 14.45 -13.58
N THR A 32 3.34 15.77 -13.53
CA THR A 32 3.94 16.69 -12.56
C THR A 32 2.85 17.37 -11.73
N THR A 33 1.64 17.47 -12.29
CA THR A 33 0.45 17.99 -11.62
C THR A 33 -0.05 16.97 -10.61
N GLY A 34 -0.52 17.44 -9.44
CA GLY A 34 -1.03 16.56 -8.39
C GLY A 34 0.04 15.73 -7.68
N CYS A 35 1.31 16.10 -7.77
CA CYS A 35 2.43 15.44 -7.10
C CYS A 35 3.01 16.35 -6.01
N VAL A 36 2.86 15.94 -4.75
CA VAL A 36 3.45 16.58 -3.55
C VAL A 36 3.94 15.47 -2.63
N CYS A 37 5.22 15.15 -2.73
CA CYS A 37 5.82 13.97 -2.12
C CYS A 37 4.98 12.71 -2.41
N PRO A 38 4.79 12.34 -3.70
CA PRO A 38 3.96 11.21 -4.06
C PRO A 38 4.53 9.90 -3.48
N ASP A 39 3.64 9.07 -2.96
CA ASP A 39 3.94 7.73 -2.44
C ASP A 39 2.73 6.82 -2.65
N GLY A 40 2.97 5.53 -2.87
CA GLY A 40 1.94 4.56 -3.26
C GLY A 40 1.29 4.85 -4.61
N LEU A 41 1.19 3.83 -5.46
CA LEU A 41 0.38 3.91 -6.68
C LEU A 41 -0.20 2.54 -7.03
N ASP A 42 -1.32 2.55 -7.76
CA ASP A 42 -1.95 1.34 -8.29
C ASP A 42 -2.79 1.69 -9.53
N PHE A 43 -3.13 0.68 -10.33
CA PHE A 43 -3.95 0.84 -11.52
C PHE A 43 -5.40 0.41 -11.29
N ASP A 44 -6.34 1.27 -11.68
CA ASP A 44 -7.71 0.85 -11.95
C ASP A 44 -7.83 0.37 -13.40
N LEU A 45 -7.95 -0.94 -13.56
CA LEU A 45 -8.07 -1.62 -14.85
C LEU A 45 -9.53 -1.98 -15.18
N THR A 46 -10.52 -1.55 -14.39
CA THR A 46 -11.91 -2.01 -14.48
C THR A 46 -12.52 -1.72 -15.86
N THR A 47 -12.32 -0.50 -16.37
CA THR A 47 -12.81 -0.10 -17.70
C THR A 47 -12.00 -0.76 -18.80
N TYR A 48 -10.67 -0.71 -18.69
CA TYR A 48 -9.74 -1.36 -19.62
C TYR A 48 -10.03 -2.87 -19.80
N ALA A 49 -10.39 -3.58 -18.73
CA ALA A 49 -10.69 -5.01 -18.77
C ALA A 49 -11.81 -5.35 -19.76
N ARG A 50 -12.76 -4.43 -19.96
CA ARG A 50 -13.91 -4.55 -20.87
C ARG A 50 -13.60 -4.01 -22.26
N SER A 51 -12.99 -2.82 -22.35
CA SER A 51 -12.78 -2.13 -23.62
C SER A 51 -11.55 -2.60 -24.39
N LYS A 52 -10.52 -3.09 -23.67
CA LYS A 52 -9.17 -3.35 -24.17
C LYS A 52 -8.48 -2.14 -24.79
N ASN A 53 -8.98 -0.93 -24.53
CA ASN A 53 -8.38 0.31 -24.99
C ASN A 53 -7.42 0.86 -23.92
N PRO A 54 -6.11 0.97 -24.19
CA PRO A 54 -5.14 1.51 -23.25
C PRO A 54 -5.52 2.87 -22.62
N ALA A 55 -6.27 3.71 -23.34
CA ALA A 55 -6.73 5.00 -22.82
C ALA A 55 -7.66 4.89 -21.60
N ASP A 56 -8.23 3.70 -21.35
CA ASP A 56 -9.12 3.43 -20.23
C ASP A 56 -8.40 2.91 -18.97
N VAL A 57 -7.06 2.84 -19.00
CA VAL A 57 -6.25 2.57 -17.81
C VAL A 57 -6.16 3.84 -16.98
N VAL A 58 -6.57 3.76 -15.72
CA VAL A 58 -6.44 4.86 -14.76
C VAL A 58 -5.34 4.51 -13.76
N VAL A 59 -4.46 5.46 -13.47
CA VAL A 59 -3.51 5.36 -12.37
C VAL A 59 -4.01 6.18 -11.19
N TRP A 60 -3.89 5.61 -10.00
CA TRP A 60 -4.11 6.26 -8.72
C TRP A 60 -2.77 6.41 -8.02
N TRP A 61 -2.53 7.55 -7.36
CA TRP A 61 -1.37 7.70 -6.48
C TRP A 61 -1.70 8.55 -5.25
N GLY A 62 -1.04 8.21 -4.15
CA GLY A 62 -1.11 8.94 -2.90
C GLY A 62 -0.09 10.08 -2.87
N ASN A 63 -0.36 11.06 -2.01
CA ASN A 63 0.59 12.12 -1.70
C ASN A 63 0.73 12.20 -0.19
N MET A 64 1.98 12.19 0.28
CA MET A 64 2.30 12.26 1.71
C MET A 64 1.94 13.60 2.33
N GLY A 65 1.81 14.65 1.51
CA GLY A 65 1.56 16.01 1.99
C GLY A 65 2.86 16.79 2.24
N ALA A 66 2.74 18.00 2.78
CA ALA A 66 3.88 18.88 3.02
C ALA A 66 4.79 18.32 4.11
N LYS A 67 6.07 18.15 3.78
CA LYS A 67 7.11 17.78 4.75
C LYS A 67 7.30 18.88 5.79
N THR A 68 7.21 18.51 7.06
CA THR A 68 7.41 19.37 8.22
C THR A 68 8.57 18.81 9.04
N PRO A 69 9.76 19.43 9.01
CA PRO A 69 10.91 18.95 9.78
C PRO A 69 10.60 18.94 11.27
N HIS A 70 10.82 17.82 11.96
CA HIS A 70 10.68 17.77 13.42
C HIS A 70 12.01 18.23 14.08
N PRO A 71 12.01 19.30 14.91
CA PRO A 71 13.25 19.92 15.41
C PRO A 71 14.17 19.01 16.23
N GLU A 72 13.62 17.96 16.87
CA GLU A 72 14.36 17.03 17.72
C GLU A 72 14.83 15.76 17.00
N GLU A 73 14.54 15.60 15.71
CA GLU A 73 14.74 14.32 15.01
C GLU A 73 16.14 14.21 14.39
N LYS A 74 16.92 13.23 14.86
CA LYS A 74 18.31 12.97 14.41
C LYS A 74 18.40 11.98 13.25
N ASP A 75 17.35 11.21 13.00
CA ASP A 75 17.33 10.13 12.00
C ASP A 75 16.83 10.60 10.62
N GLY A 76 16.61 11.90 10.44
CA GLY A 76 16.08 12.45 9.18
C GLY A 76 14.65 12.00 8.88
N GLY A 77 13.86 11.65 9.89
CA GLY A 77 12.46 11.30 9.71
C GLY A 77 11.65 12.48 9.21
N ASP A 78 11.02 12.28 8.06
CA ASP A 78 10.16 13.27 7.45
C ASP A 78 8.80 13.14 8.11
N TRP A 79 8.49 13.99 9.07
CA TRP A 79 7.10 14.17 9.51
C TRP A 79 6.36 14.95 8.43
N HIS A 80 5.15 14.55 8.11
CA HIS A 80 4.32 15.31 7.17
C HIS A 80 3.19 16.01 7.93
N SER A 81 2.86 17.21 7.45
CA SER A 81 1.62 17.86 7.85
C SER A 81 0.47 16.91 7.60
N ALA A 82 -0.56 16.99 8.43
CA ALA A 82 -1.82 16.40 8.06
C ALA A 82 -2.34 17.23 6.88
N ASP A 83 -2.03 16.81 5.65
CA ASP A 83 -2.52 17.39 4.39
C ASP A 83 -2.37 16.43 3.20
N GLY A 84 -2.14 15.13 3.46
CA GLY A 84 -2.09 14.09 2.44
C GLY A 84 -3.38 14.03 1.60
N PHE A 85 -3.24 13.57 0.36
CA PHE A 85 -4.36 13.53 -0.58
C PHE A 85 -4.16 12.50 -1.70
N LEU A 86 -5.28 12.03 -2.23
CA LEU A 86 -5.34 11.06 -3.30
C LEU A 86 -5.55 11.75 -4.65
N VAL A 87 -4.92 11.23 -5.69
CA VAL A 87 -5.02 11.73 -7.06
C VAL A 87 -5.23 10.57 -8.03
N ARG A 88 -5.93 10.83 -9.12
CA ARG A 88 -6.08 9.89 -10.24
C ARG A 88 -5.92 10.59 -11.59
N ALA A 89 -5.55 9.84 -12.61
CA ALA A 89 -5.56 10.30 -13.99
C ALA A 89 -5.66 9.11 -14.97
N PRO A 90 -6.26 9.28 -16.16
CA PRO A 90 -6.06 8.34 -17.25
C PRO A 90 -4.57 8.33 -17.62
N LEU A 91 -3.95 7.14 -17.61
CA LEU A 91 -2.49 6.96 -17.65
C LEU A 91 -1.81 7.65 -18.83
N PHE A 92 -2.51 7.77 -19.97
CA PHE A 92 -1.96 8.31 -21.22
C PHE A 92 -2.53 9.69 -21.61
N ALA A 93 -3.27 10.36 -20.72
CA ALA A 93 -3.94 11.64 -21.02
C ALA A 93 -3.14 12.90 -20.65
N GLY A 94 -2.03 12.77 -19.91
CA GLY A 94 -1.15 13.86 -19.50
C GLY A 94 -1.72 14.75 -18.38
N ASP A 95 -0.95 15.78 -17.97
CA ASP A 95 -1.22 16.63 -16.79
C ASP A 95 -2.62 17.28 -16.77
N GLY A 96 -3.19 17.61 -17.93
CA GLY A 96 -4.51 18.24 -18.01
C GLY A 96 -5.69 17.35 -17.58
N ALA A 97 -5.46 16.04 -17.45
CA ALA A 97 -6.47 15.07 -17.02
C ALA A 97 -6.31 14.63 -15.56
N VAL A 98 -5.38 15.25 -14.82
CA VAL A 98 -5.14 14.93 -13.41
C VAL A 98 -6.27 15.46 -12.54
N GLU A 99 -6.84 14.57 -11.72
CA GLU A 99 -7.92 14.88 -10.78
C GLU A 99 -7.44 14.67 -9.35
N ARG A 100 -7.34 15.76 -8.57
CA ARG A 100 -7.27 15.65 -7.10
C ARG A 100 -8.64 15.24 -6.59
N VAL A 101 -8.68 14.12 -5.89
CA VAL A 101 -9.91 13.48 -5.48
C VAL A 101 -10.56 14.28 -4.33
N GLU A 102 -11.85 14.57 -4.47
CA GLU A 102 -12.64 15.14 -3.40
C GLU A 102 -12.92 14.08 -2.33
N VAL A 103 -12.72 14.45 -1.07
CA VAL A 103 -12.93 13.58 0.09
C VAL A 103 -13.90 14.20 1.08
N THR A 104 -14.72 13.36 1.69
CA THR A 104 -15.68 13.74 2.74
C THR A 104 -15.57 12.80 3.93
N ALA A 105 -15.94 13.30 5.10
CA ALA A 105 -16.03 12.47 6.30
C ALA A 105 -17.23 11.51 6.16
N PRO A 106 -17.14 10.29 6.72
CA PRO A 106 -18.24 9.34 6.64
C PRO A 106 -19.47 9.90 7.36
N ARG A 107 -20.58 10.03 6.65
CA ARG A 107 -21.83 10.63 7.16
C ARG A 107 -22.50 9.75 8.21
N ARG A 108 -22.29 8.44 8.11
CA ARG A 108 -22.83 7.43 9.03
C ARG A 108 -21.76 6.39 9.22
N LEU A 109 -20.94 6.53 10.26
CA LEU A 109 -20.05 5.48 10.75
C LEU A 109 -20.35 5.28 12.24
N ILE A 110 -20.36 4.03 12.68
CA ILE A 110 -20.52 3.65 14.09
C ILE A 110 -19.22 2.96 14.49
N ARG A 111 -18.63 3.36 15.62
CA ARG A 111 -17.45 2.74 16.22
C ARG A 111 -17.82 2.33 17.64
N GLY A 112 -17.74 1.03 17.93
CA GLY A 112 -18.28 0.47 19.17
C GLY A 112 -19.80 0.71 19.29
N MET A 113 -20.24 1.37 20.37
CA MET A 113 -21.64 1.72 20.62
C MET A 113 -22.03 3.16 20.24
N SER A 114 -21.09 3.96 19.74
CA SER A 114 -21.29 5.39 19.48
C SER A 114 -21.13 5.74 18.00
N PRO A 115 -21.84 6.76 17.50
CA PRO A 115 -21.52 7.35 16.20
C PRO A 115 -20.06 7.78 16.18
N TYR A 116 -19.34 7.37 15.15
CA TYR A 116 -18.00 7.88 14.90
C TYR A 116 -18.08 9.39 14.71
N GLN A 117 -17.35 10.12 15.54
CA GLN A 117 -17.14 11.54 15.35
C GLN A 117 -15.87 11.71 14.53
N PRO A 118 -15.96 12.21 13.28
CA PRO A 118 -14.75 12.56 12.55
C PRO A 118 -13.97 13.63 13.33
N PRO A 119 -12.65 13.73 13.10
CA PRO A 119 -11.86 14.82 13.66
C PRO A 119 -12.56 16.16 13.43
N ALA A 120 -12.63 17.00 14.47
CA ALA A 120 -13.31 18.30 14.40
C ALA A 120 -12.71 19.24 13.35
N HIS A 121 -11.45 18.99 12.95
CA HIS A 121 -10.73 19.74 11.94
C HIS A 121 -10.06 18.80 10.93
N LEU A 122 -10.12 19.22 9.66
CA LEU A 122 -9.42 18.61 8.54
C LEU A 122 -7.89 18.61 8.75
N PRO A 123 -7.18 17.66 8.12
CA PRO A 123 -7.69 16.72 7.12
C PRO A 123 -7.96 15.30 7.61
N LEU A 124 -8.72 14.59 6.78
CA LEU A 124 -9.09 13.18 6.97
C LEU A 124 -7.97 12.21 6.61
N ILE A 125 -6.90 12.71 5.99
CA ILE A 125 -5.74 11.96 5.54
C ILE A 125 -4.52 12.71 6.03
N THR A 126 -3.67 12.04 6.80
CA THR A 126 -2.46 12.64 7.33
C THR A 126 -1.32 12.47 6.34
N THR A 127 -0.85 11.22 6.16
CA THR A 127 0.32 10.90 5.35
C THR A 127 0.10 9.59 4.60
N MET A 128 -0.34 9.70 3.34
CA MET A 128 -0.60 8.52 2.51
C MET A 128 0.68 7.74 2.22
N LYS A 129 0.58 6.42 2.37
CA LYS A 129 1.60 5.44 1.98
C LYS A 129 1.06 4.55 0.86
N GLN A 130 1.47 3.27 0.82
CA GLN A 130 1.07 2.36 -0.24
C GLN A 130 -0.47 2.25 -0.26
N LEU A 131 -0.99 2.06 -1.47
CA LEU A 131 -2.42 1.99 -1.74
C LEU A 131 -2.73 0.80 -2.63
N ALA A 132 -3.96 0.32 -2.58
CA ALA A 132 -4.47 -0.74 -3.43
C ALA A 132 -5.91 -0.44 -3.86
N VAL A 133 -6.19 -0.59 -5.15
CA VAL A 133 -7.50 -0.39 -5.74
C VAL A 133 -8.28 -1.72 -5.70
N SER A 134 -9.55 -1.68 -5.32
CA SER A 134 -10.41 -2.87 -5.36
C SER A 134 -10.63 -3.36 -6.78
N GLN A 135 -10.88 -4.66 -6.94
CA GLN A 135 -11.05 -5.33 -8.24
C GLN A 135 -12.17 -4.71 -9.10
N ASP A 136 -13.19 -4.11 -8.47
CA ASP A 136 -14.29 -3.44 -9.16
C ASP A 136 -14.08 -1.93 -9.39
N GLY A 137 -12.94 -1.38 -8.95
CA GLY A 137 -12.58 0.03 -9.06
C GLY A 137 -13.39 0.98 -8.17
N ARG A 138 -14.20 0.47 -7.23
CA ARG A 138 -15.09 1.29 -6.40
C ARG A 138 -14.49 1.72 -5.06
N ALA A 139 -13.34 1.18 -4.69
CA ALA A 139 -12.65 1.54 -3.46
C ALA A 139 -11.14 1.65 -3.68
N VAL A 140 -10.52 2.57 -2.94
CA VAL A 140 -9.06 2.67 -2.83
C VAL A 140 -8.70 2.53 -1.35
N PHE A 141 -8.00 1.46 -1.00
CA PHE A 141 -7.47 1.25 0.34
C PHE A 141 -6.07 1.81 0.41
N PHE A 142 -5.68 2.38 1.55
CA PHE A 142 -4.35 2.94 1.74
C PHE A 142 -3.95 2.94 3.20
N CYS A 143 -2.64 2.87 3.44
CA CYS A 143 -2.08 3.12 4.76
C CYS A 143 -1.90 4.64 4.97
N ASP A 144 -2.27 5.10 6.15
CA ASP A 144 -2.04 6.47 6.62
C ASP A 144 -1.07 6.40 7.81
N ARG A 145 0.21 6.72 7.55
CA ARG A 145 1.32 6.40 8.44
C ARG A 145 1.19 7.13 9.78
N GLU A 146 1.21 8.46 9.76
CA GLU A 146 1.00 9.31 10.94
C GLU A 146 -0.47 9.39 11.38
N GLY A 147 -1.40 8.98 10.52
CA GLY A 147 -2.79 8.79 10.90
C GLY A 147 -3.05 7.49 11.68
N HIS A 148 -2.04 6.63 11.85
CA HIS A 148 -2.11 5.33 12.54
C HIS A 148 -3.25 4.44 12.05
N CYS A 149 -3.54 4.46 10.75
CA CYS A 149 -4.72 3.77 10.23
C CYS A 149 -4.49 3.11 8.88
N VAL A 150 -5.23 2.04 8.63
CA VAL A 150 -5.63 1.66 7.27
C VAL A 150 -6.96 2.35 6.98
N LYS A 151 -7.04 3.03 5.85
CA LYS A 151 -8.22 3.79 5.42
C LYS A 151 -8.73 3.28 4.07
N LYS A 152 -10.00 3.52 3.81
CA LYS A 152 -10.66 3.23 2.54
C LYS A 152 -11.32 4.50 2.02
N TYR A 153 -11.02 4.86 0.78
CA TYR A 153 -11.79 5.82 0.01
C TYR A 153 -12.87 5.09 -0.81
N ASN A 154 -14.12 5.53 -0.70
CA ASN A 154 -15.21 5.04 -1.53
C ASN A 154 -15.42 5.98 -2.73
N VAL A 155 -15.31 5.44 -3.96
CA VAL A 155 -15.37 6.24 -5.19
C VAL A 155 -16.76 6.85 -5.43
N ASP A 156 -17.83 6.16 -5.03
CA ASP A 156 -19.20 6.65 -5.24
C ASP A 156 -19.63 7.69 -4.21
N THR A 157 -19.32 7.44 -2.93
CA THR A 157 -19.74 8.31 -1.82
C THR A 157 -18.75 9.43 -1.53
N LYS A 158 -17.51 9.29 -2.03
CA LYS A 158 -16.36 10.16 -1.72
C LYS A 158 -15.96 10.15 -0.25
N GLU A 159 -16.41 9.15 0.52
CA GLU A 159 -16.11 9.06 1.95
C GLU A 159 -14.74 8.42 2.17
N VAL A 160 -13.98 8.96 3.12
CA VAL A 160 -12.76 8.32 3.65
C VAL A 160 -13.09 7.69 4.99
N VAL A 161 -13.07 6.36 5.06
CA VAL A 161 -13.39 5.58 6.25
C VAL A 161 -12.09 5.08 6.90
N PRO A 162 -11.86 5.35 8.19
CA PRO A 162 -10.82 4.66 8.95
C PRO A 162 -11.26 3.22 9.20
N VAL A 163 -10.73 2.29 8.42
CA VAL A 163 -11.10 0.87 8.46
C VAL A 163 -10.49 0.17 9.66
N LEU A 164 -9.27 0.57 10.04
CA LEU A 164 -8.52 -0.02 11.13
C LEU A 164 -7.61 1.04 11.75
N SER A 165 -7.49 1.03 13.08
CA SER A 165 -6.63 1.94 13.85
C SER A 165 -5.55 1.14 14.59
N SER A 166 -4.29 1.47 14.35
CA SER A 166 -3.16 0.88 15.07
C SER A 166 -3.15 1.26 16.55
N ASP A 167 -3.73 2.41 16.92
CA ASP A 167 -3.90 2.79 18.33
C ASP A 167 -4.83 1.80 19.04
N SER A 168 -5.91 1.36 18.38
CA SER A 168 -6.82 0.33 18.90
C SER A 168 -6.15 -1.03 19.01
N LEU A 169 -5.29 -1.39 18.05
CA LEU A 169 -4.51 -2.63 18.12
C LEU A 169 -3.53 -2.61 19.28
N ALA A 170 -2.86 -1.47 19.51
CA ALA A 170 -1.99 -1.28 20.66
C ALA A 170 -2.77 -1.37 21.98
N ALA A 171 -3.94 -0.71 22.06
CA ALA A 171 -4.81 -0.76 23.23
C ALA A 171 -5.18 -2.22 23.59
N LEU A 172 -5.63 -2.99 22.59
CA LEU A 172 -5.97 -4.39 22.77
C LEU A 172 -4.77 -5.23 23.23
N ALA A 173 -3.59 -5.00 22.64
CA ALA A 173 -2.37 -5.72 23.00
C ALA A 173 -1.91 -5.43 24.44
N ASP A 174 -2.05 -4.19 24.89
CA ASP A 174 -1.67 -3.74 26.24
C ASP A 174 -2.76 -4.00 27.30
N GLY A 175 -3.94 -4.48 26.88
CA GLY A 175 -5.07 -4.76 27.77
C GLY A 175 -5.73 -3.50 28.35
N VAL A 176 -5.62 -2.38 27.64
CA VAL A 176 -6.23 -1.08 28.00
C VAL A 176 -7.35 -0.73 27.03
N THR A 177 -8.19 0.22 27.42
CA THR A 177 -9.28 0.72 26.58
C THR A 177 -8.76 1.67 25.50
N GLU A 178 -9.49 1.79 24.38
CA GLU A 178 -9.19 2.82 23.37
C GLU A 178 -9.16 4.23 23.98
N GLU A 179 -10.08 4.51 24.90
CA GLU A 179 -10.20 5.80 25.59
C GLU A 179 -8.94 6.14 26.40
N GLU A 180 -8.32 5.16 27.05
CA GLU A 180 -7.05 5.33 27.76
C GLU A 180 -5.89 5.62 26.81
N VAL A 181 -5.80 4.93 25.67
CA VAL A 181 -4.76 5.20 24.66
C VAL A 181 -4.93 6.58 24.03
N PHE A 182 -6.16 7.01 23.75
CA PHE A 182 -6.41 8.35 23.22
C PHE A 182 -6.22 9.47 24.27
N ALA A 183 -6.41 9.17 25.56
CA ALA A 183 -6.13 10.12 26.64
C ALA A 183 -4.63 10.32 26.91
N SER A 184 -3.79 9.34 26.54
CA SER A 184 -2.34 9.38 26.69
C SER A 184 -1.66 8.95 25.39
N PRO A 185 -1.70 9.78 24.32
CA PRO A 185 -1.12 9.42 23.04
C PRO A 185 0.40 9.22 23.16
N ALA A 186 0.94 8.30 22.36
CA ALA A 186 2.38 8.11 22.27
C ALA A 186 3.08 9.42 21.91
N LYS A 187 4.29 9.63 22.44
CA LYS A 187 5.10 10.79 22.02
C LYS A 187 5.36 10.65 20.51
N PRO A 188 5.05 11.67 19.67
CA PRO A 188 5.32 11.61 18.24
C PRO A 188 6.78 11.20 17.95
N ASN A 189 6.95 10.29 16.99
CA ASN A 189 8.23 9.70 16.56
C ASN A 189 9.00 8.91 17.64
N SER A 190 8.42 8.65 18.81
CA SER A 190 8.98 7.65 19.72
C SER A 190 8.96 6.25 19.09
N ASP A 191 9.74 5.32 19.63
CA ASP A 191 9.70 3.94 19.15
C ASP A 191 8.29 3.33 19.32
N GLU A 192 7.55 3.78 20.32
CA GLU A 192 6.15 3.40 20.51
C GLU A 192 5.25 3.90 19.38
N ASP A 193 5.40 5.16 18.99
CA ASP A 193 4.67 5.77 17.88
C ASP A 193 5.00 5.08 16.55
N LYS A 194 6.30 4.84 16.30
CA LYS A 194 6.79 4.18 15.08
C LYS A 194 6.29 2.74 14.92
N ARG A 195 5.90 2.05 16.01
CA ARG A 195 5.22 0.74 15.93
C ARG A 195 3.79 0.82 15.39
N ARG A 196 3.17 2.00 15.38
CA ARG A 196 1.79 2.24 14.90
C ARG A 196 1.73 2.65 13.43
N PHE A 197 2.89 2.97 12.83
CA PHE A 197 3.03 3.44 11.46
C PHE A 197 2.70 2.37 10.43
N CYS A 198 1.50 2.46 9.85
CA CYS A 198 1.06 1.62 8.74
C CYS A 198 1.72 2.08 7.43
N VAL A 199 2.20 1.14 6.60
CA VAL A 199 2.89 1.50 5.34
C VAL A 199 2.42 0.71 4.13
N GLY A 200 2.60 -0.60 4.11
CA GLY A 200 2.29 -1.48 2.98
C GLY A 200 0.85 -1.98 3.04
N ILE A 201 0.27 -2.28 1.88
CA ILE A 201 -1.08 -2.85 1.81
C ILE A 201 -1.22 -3.77 0.59
N ALA A 202 -1.90 -4.91 0.75
CA ALA A 202 -2.29 -5.79 -0.35
C ALA A 202 -3.70 -6.35 -0.11
N LEU A 203 -4.51 -6.44 -1.16
CA LEU A 203 -5.89 -6.93 -1.08
C LEU A 203 -5.99 -8.39 -1.52
N ASP A 204 -6.79 -9.16 -0.79
CA ASP A 204 -7.13 -10.55 -1.08
C ASP A 204 -8.64 -10.74 -0.98
N GLU A 205 -9.33 -10.14 -1.93
CA GLU A 205 -10.79 -10.09 -1.94
C GLU A 205 -11.41 -11.50 -2.01
N ALA A 206 -10.74 -12.42 -2.70
CA ALA A 206 -11.18 -13.80 -2.88
C ALA A 206 -11.26 -14.57 -1.55
N HIS A 207 -10.32 -14.31 -0.62
CA HIS A 207 -10.30 -14.95 0.71
C HIS A 207 -10.82 -14.03 1.82
N ASN A 208 -11.41 -12.88 1.45
CA ASN A 208 -11.91 -11.89 2.38
C ASN A 208 -10.81 -11.36 3.32
N ARG A 209 -9.61 -11.07 2.80
CA ARG A 209 -8.48 -10.54 3.57
C ARG A 209 -7.91 -9.27 2.96
N LEU A 210 -7.35 -8.44 3.83
CA LEU A 210 -6.39 -7.40 3.47
C LEU A 210 -5.16 -7.62 4.33
N PHE A 211 -3.98 -7.49 3.74
CA PHE A 211 -2.70 -7.51 4.42
C PHE A 211 -2.17 -6.08 4.53
N PHE A 212 -1.52 -5.76 5.64
CA PHE A 212 -0.87 -4.47 5.82
C PHE A 212 0.38 -4.60 6.71
N THR A 213 1.30 -3.65 6.59
CA THR A 213 2.50 -3.64 7.44
C THR A 213 2.42 -2.54 8.49
N THR A 214 2.98 -2.81 9.68
CA THR A 214 3.49 -1.76 10.56
C THR A 214 5.01 -1.79 10.51
N LYS A 215 5.64 -0.67 10.13
CA LYS A 215 7.07 -0.68 9.83
C LYS A 215 7.97 -0.78 11.07
N GLY A 216 7.48 -0.32 12.22
CA GLY A 216 8.29 -0.22 13.44
C GLY A 216 9.35 0.90 13.40
N PRO A 217 10.13 1.03 14.49
CA PRO A 217 11.25 1.96 14.54
C PRO A 217 12.29 1.65 13.48
N THR A 218 12.92 2.69 12.95
CA THR A 218 13.98 2.56 11.93
C THR A 218 15.09 1.65 12.44
N LYS A 219 15.38 0.56 11.72
CA LYS A 219 16.37 -0.47 12.12
C LYS A 219 16.07 -1.08 13.50
N GLY A 220 14.80 -1.10 13.90
CA GLY A 220 14.36 -1.50 15.24
C GLY A 220 13.96 -2.97 15.36
N GLY A 221 13.80 -3.69 14.23
CA GLY A 221 13.42 -5.11 14.24
C GLY A 221 12.07 -5.39 14.88
N GLN A 222 11.16 -4.41 14.87
CA GLN A 222 9.83 -4.46 15.49
C GLN A 222 8.72 -4.26 14.46
N GLY A 223 9.02 -4.48 13.18
CA GLY A 223 8.04 -4.45 12.12
C GLY A 223 7.19 -5.71 12.08
N CYS A 224 5.96 -5.57 11.60
CA CYS A 224 4.99 -6.66 11.49
C CYS A 224 4.28 -6.63 10.13
N ILE A 225 3.89 -7.82 9.66
CA ILE A 225 2.85 -8.00 8.66
C ILE A 225 1.61 -8.50 9.39
N LEU A 226 0.48 -7.83 9.17
CA LEU A 226 -0.80 -8.14 9.77
C LEU A 226 -1.83 -8.43 8.68
N ALA A 227 -2.90 -9.13 9.05
CA ALA A 227 -4.04 -9.37 8.20
C ALA A 227 -5.35 -9.04 8.93
N ALA A 228 -6.29 -8.48 8.18
CA ALA A 228 -7.64 -8.15 8.65
C ALA A 228 -8.69 -8.64 7.64
N PRO A 229 -9.97 -8.78 8.04
CA PRO A 229 -11.05 -9.05 7.10
C PRO A 229 -11.20 -7.92 6.07
N TYR A 230 -11.32 -8.26 4.77
CA TYR A 230 -11.61 -7.29 3.70
C TYR A 230 -13.04 -6.75 3.77
N ASN A 231 -14.01 -7.66 3.86
CA ASN A 231 -15.40 -7.33 4.16
C ASN A 231 -15.54 -7.29 5.69
N PHE A 232 -15.68 -6.07 6.19
CA PHE A 232 -15.97 -5.80 7.58
C PHE A 232 -17.46 -5.42 7.71
N LYS A 233 -18.15 -6.07 8.63
CA LYS A 233 -19.53 -5.75 8.99
C LYS A 233 -19.53 -4.86 10.22
N ARG A 234 -20.40 -3.85 10.26
CA ARG A 234 -20.81 -3.23 11.53
C ARG A 234 -21.32 -4.31 12.48
N ARG A 235 -20.88 -4.32 13.74
CA ARG A 235 -21.79 -4.69 14.83
C ARG A 235 -22.79 -3.54 15.04
N HIS A 236 -24.04 -3.90 15.37
CA HIS A 236 -25.14 -2.98 15.74
C HIS A 236 -25.77 -2.13 14.61
N LEU A 237 -26.19 -2.74 13.49
CA LEU A 237 -27.26 -2.14 12.67
C LEU A 237 -28.63 -2.36 13.36
N PRO A 238 -29.50 -1.35 13.45
CA PRO A 238 -30.87 -1.52 13.97
C PRO A 238 -31.73 -2.51 13.17
N SER A 239 -31.37 -2.83 11.91
CA SER A 239 -32.04 -3.87 11.14
C SER A 239 -31.17 -4.47 10.02
N ILE A 240 -31.52 -5.71 9.65
CA ILE A 240 -30.89 -6.51 8.60
C ILE A 240 -31.09 -5.94 7.18
N THR A 241 -32.05 -5.03 7.01
CA THR A 241 -32.45 -4.47 5.71
C THR A 241 -31.46 -3.45 5.16
N LEU A 242 -30.66 -2.80 6.04
CA LEU A 242 -29.62 -1.84 5.66
C LEU A 242 -28.29 -2.50 5.28
N ALA A 243 -28.12 -3.80 5.52
CA ALA A 243 -26.90 -4.53 5.19
C ALA A 243 -26.72 -4.81 3.68
N ASN A 244 -27.79 -4.64 2.89
CA ASN A 244 -27.81 -4.94 1.45
C ASN A 244 -27.77 -3.69 0.56
N THR A 245 -27.56 -2.51 1.13
CA THR A 245 -27.30 -1.29 0.34
C THR A 245 -25.81 -0.97 0.40
N SER A 246 -25.27 -0.37 -0.67
CA SER A 246 -23.87 0.08 -0.78
C SER A 246 -23.46 1.16 0.25
N ALA A 247 -24.30 1.42 1.25
CA ALA A 247 -24.11 2.39 2.32
C ALA A 247 -23.72 1.75 3.67
N ALA A 248 -23.51 0.43 3.72
CA ALA A 248 -23.07 -0.29 4.91
C ALA A 248 -21.53 -0.34 5.00
N GLU A 249 -20.90 0.80 5.31
CA GLU A 249 -19.48 0.85 5.65
C GLU A 249 -19.27 0.74 7.18
N GLY A 250 -18.21 0.04 7.59
CA GLY A 250 -17.87 -0.28 8.98
C GLY A 250 -16.37 -0.18 9.28
N VAL A 251 -15.98 -0.56 10.50
CA VAL A 251 -14.59 -0.63 10.97
C VAL A 251 -14.29 -2.10 11.29
N VAL A 252 -13.05 -2.54 11.09
CA VAL A 252 -12.55 -3.84 11.54
C VAL A 252 -12.43 -3.82 13.06
N GLU A 253 -13.01 -4.82 13.72
CA GLU A 253 -12.80 -5.03 15.16
C GLU A 253 -11.33 -5.44 15.41
N PRO A 254 -10.62 -4.82 16.37
CA PRO A 254 -9.23 -5.12 16.68
C PRO A 254 -8.95 -6.62 16.87
N GLU A 255 -9.87 -7.39 17.47
CA GLU A 255 -9.71 -8.82 17.72
C GLU A 255 -9.79 -9.70 16.46
N ALA A 256 -10.29 -9.14 15.35
CA ALA A 256 -10.32 -9.83 14.06
C ALA A 256 -8.99 -9.71 13.29
N VAL A 257 -8.07 -8.89 13.79
CA VAL A 257 -6.75 -8.67 13.19
C VAL A 257 -5.78 -9.71 13.71
N VAL A 258 -4.99 -10.28 12.81
CA VAL A 258 -3.97 -11.27 13.16
C VAL A 258 -2.61 -10.82 12.67
N THR A 259 -1.59 -10.94 13.53
CA THR A 259 -0.20 -10.83 13.12
C THR A 259 0.21 -12.12 12.41
N VAL A 260 0.62 -12.01 11.15
CA VAL A 260 1.05 -13.17 10.34
C VAL A 260 2.57 -13.32 10.30
N LEU A 261 3.30 -12.23 10.53
CA LEU A 261 4.75 -12.21 10.66
C LEU A 261 5.16 -11.02 11.54
N ASP A 262 6.15 -11.21 12.40
CA ASP A 262 6.65 -10.19 13.31
C ASP A 262 8.19 -10.18 13.35
N ASN A 263 8.76 -9.29 14.16
CA ASN A 263 10.20 -9.11 14.31
C ASN A 263 10.93 -8.81 12.99
N LEU A 264 10.23 -8.14 12.06
CA LEU A 264 10.78 -7.74 10.78
C LEU A 264 11.62 -6.46 10.92
N PRO A 265 12.68 -6.29 10.12
CA PRO A 265 13.54 -5.11 10.15
C PRO A 265 12.76 -3.81 10.01
N GLU A 266 12.08 -3.62 8.87
CA GLU A 266 11.26 -2.46 8.53
C GLU A 266 10.43 -2.78 7.27
N PRO A 267 9.32 -3.54 7.39
CA PRO A 267 8.54 -4.02 6.25
C PRO A 267 7.77 -2.87 5.59
N ILE A 268 7.99 -2.63 4.30
CA ILE A 268 7.47 -1.45 3.60
C ILE A 268 6.30 -1.77 2.69
N ASP A 269 6.52 -2.47 1.59
CA ASP A 269 5.48 -2.68 0.57
C ASP A 269 5.12 -4.17 0.47
N LEU A 270 3.89 -4.46 0.04
CA LEU A 270 3.31 -5.79 -0.03
C LEU A 270 2.76 -6.06 -1.41
N LEU A 271 2.97 -7.29 -1.89
CA LEU A 271 2.40 -7.74 -3.16
C LEU A 271 1.91 -9.17 -3.02
N LEU A 272 0.62 -9.38 -3.23
CA LEU A 272 0.00 -10.70 -3.16
C LEU A 272 -0.14 -11.30 -4.56
N ASP A 273 0.49 -12.45 -4.81
CA ASP A 273 0.15 -13.33 -5.92
C ASP A 273 -0.95 -14.29 -5.45
N SER A 274 -2.21 -13.86 -5.56
CA SER A 274 -3.39 -14.62 -5.14
C SER A 274 -3.50 -15.96 -5.87
N LYS A 275 -2.97 -16.04 -7.09
CA LYS A 275 -3.07 -17.18 -7.99
C LYS A 275 -2.10 -18.30 -7.62
N GLU A 276 -0.88 -17.98 -7.21
CA GLU A 276 0.09 -18.99 -6.73
C GLU A 276 0.15 -19.08 -5.21
N GLY A 277 -0.55 -18.20 -4.49
CA GLY A 277 -0.59 -18.17 -3.04
C GLY A 277 0.74 -17.76 -2.43
N TYR A 278 1.32 -16.64 -2.88
CA TYR A 278 2.54 -16.07 -2.29
C TYR A 278 2.32 -14.61 -1.91
N LEU A 279 2.76 -14.25 -0.71
CA LEU A 279 2.91 -12.87 -0.30
C LEU A 279 4.38 -12.49 -0.45
N TYR A 280 4.64 -11.43 -1.20
CA TYR A 280 5.94 -10.80 -1.35
C TYR A 280 5.97 -9.51 -0.55
N TRP A 281 7.14 -9.17 -0.03
CA TRP A 281 7.33 -7.89 0.64
C TRP A 281 8.77 -7.40 0.53
N THR A 282 8.91 -6.10 0.69
CA THR A 282 10.20 -5.43 0.84
C THR A 282 10.45 -5.15 2.31
N ASP A 283 11.69 -5.41 2.76
CA ASP A 283 12.18 -4.98 4.06
C ASP A 283 13.26 -3.94 3.85
N ARG A 284 13.10 -2.78 4.48
CA ARG A 284 14.08 -1.69 4.52
C ARG A 284 15.04 -1.88 5.71
N GLY A 285 16.16 -1.17 5.72
CA GLY A 285 17.01 -1.05 6.90
C GLY A 285 18.21 -2.00 6.92
N ASP A 286 18.63 -2.45 8.10
CA ASP A 286 19.93 -3.11 8.26
C ASP A 286 19.96 -4.53 7.66
N GLY A 287 20.81 -4.71 6.65
CA GLY A 287 21.03 -6.00 6.00
C GLY A 287 21.55 -7.11 6.91
N ALA A 288 22.18 -6.79 8.05
CA ALA A 288 22.64 -7.78 9.02
C ALA A 288 21.49 -8.54 9.70
N ILE A 289 20.31 -7.93 9.77
CA ILE A 289 19.09 -8.52 10.37
C ILE A 289 18.04 -8.88 9.31
N GLY A 290 18.41 -8.88 8.03
CA GLY A 290 17.50 -9.21 6.93
C GLY A 290 16.84 -8.00 6.27
N GLY A 291 17.22 -6.77 6.61
CA GLY A 291 16.76 -5.56 5.93
C GLY A 291 17.36 -5.43 4.52
N ASN A 292 16.93 -4.41 3.79
CA ASN A 292 17.32 -4.14 2.41
C ASN A 292 17.20 -5.38 1.51
N SER A 293 16.01 -5.96 1.54
CA SER A 293 15.70 -7.26 0.96
C SER A 293 14.34 -7.31 0.30
N LEU A 294 14.22 -8.26 -0.64
CA LEU A 294 12.98 -8.73 -1.22
C LEU A 294 12.74 -10.15 -0.72
N ASN A 295 11.58 -10.39 -0.14
CA ASN A 295 11.23 -11.64 0.54
C ASN A 295 9.90 -12.19 0.00
N ARG A 296 9.65 -13.48 0.24
CA ARG A 296 8.31 -14.06 0.08
C ARG A 296 8.04 -15.17 1.08
N ALA A 297 6.76 -15.51 1.21
CA ALA A 297 6.30 -16.72 1.87
C ALA A 297 5.03 -17.22 1.20
N ALA A 298 4.82 -18.54 1.20
CA ALA A 298 3.55 -19.13 0.76
C ALA A 298 2.44 -18.72 1.73
N VAL A 299 1.26 -18.39 1.20
CA VAL A 299 0.08 -18.04 1.98
C VAL A 299 -0.90 -19.20 1.95
N THR A 300 -1.35 -19.62 3.13
CA THR A 300 -2.42 -20.60 3.29
C THR A 300 -3.47 -20.04 4.24
N TYR A 301 -4.67 -20.62 4.23
CA TYR A 301 -5.78 -20.13 5.06
C TYR A 301 -6.31 -21.27 5.92
N ASP A 302 -6.45 -20.99 7.21
CA ASP A 302 -7.11 -21.92 8.12
C ASP A 302 -8.57 -22.11 7.69
N PHE A 303 -9.00 -23.35 7.49
CA PHE A 303 -10.32 -23.65 6.94
C PHE A 303 -11.50 -23.28 7.87
N ARG A 304 -11.26 -23.07 9.18
CA ARG A 304 -12.33 -22.77 10.16
C ARG A 304 -12.51 -21.27 10.35
N THR A 305 -11.41 -20.55 10.45
CA THR A 305 -11.34 -19.12 10.77
C THR A 305 -11.13 -18.26 9.53
N GLY A 306 -10.60 -18.86 8.45
CA GLY A 306 -10.08 -18.18 7.28
C GLY A 306 -8.79 -17.40 7.56
N HIS A 307 -8.20 -17.49 8.75
CA HIS A 307 -7.02 -16.69 9.09
C HIS A 307 -5.84 -17.12 8.20
N PRO A 308 -5.13 -16.16 7.58
CA PRO A 308 -3.96 -16.48 6.79
C PRO A 308 -2.80 -16.96 7.67
N GLN A 309 -1.98 -17.85 7.13
CA GLN A 309 -0.74 -18.36 7.69
C GLN A 309 0.34 -18.28 6.63
N LEU A 310 1.51 -17.77 7.00
CA LEU A 310 2.68 -17.75 6.14
C LEU A 310 3.54 -19.00 6.36
N GLY A 311 4.02 -19.57 5.26
CA GLY A 311 5.04 -20.61 5.27
C GLY A 311 6.42 -20.07 5.66
N ALA A 312 7.45 -20.86 5.40
CA ALA A 312 8.83 -20.42 5.63
C ALA A 312 9.17 -19.18 4.80
N VAL A 313 9.77 -18.18 5.44
CA VAL A 313 10.28 -16.99 4.77
C VAL A 313 11.43 -17.36 3.85
N GLU A 314 11.33 -16.95 2.59
CA GLU A 314 12.37 -17.08 1.59
C GLU A 314 12.94 -15.69 1.27
N LEU A 315 14.21 -15.48 1.63
CA LEU A 315 14.99 -14.34 1.14
C LEU A 315 15.30 -14.54 -0.34
N LEU A 316 14.70 -13.71 -1.20
CA LEU A 316 14.87 -13.81 -2.65
C LEU A 316 16.12 -13.06 -3.08
N ILE A 317 16.20 -11.78 -2.72
CA ILE A 317 17.30 -10.90 -3.13
C ILE A 317 17.61 -9.93 -1.99
N SER A 318 18.88 -9.67 -1.73
CA SER A 318 19.34 -8.70 -0.72
C SER A 318 20.25 -7.63 -1.34
N GLY A 319 20.86 -6.80 -0.49
CA GLY A 319 21.86 -5.80 -0.89
C GLY A 319 21.25 -4.62 -1.63
N PHE A 320 20.00 -4.27 -1.34
CA PHE A 320 19.41 -2.99 -1.75
C PHE A 320 19.90 -1.86 -0.83
N ASN A 321 19.54 -0.60 -1.12
CA ASN A 321 19.93 0.53 -0.29
C ASN A 321 18.88 0.88 0.78
N GLU A 322 17.65 1.15 0.37
CA GLU A 322 16.52 1.41 1.26
C GLU A 322 15.25 0.95 0.54
N THR A 323 15.00 -0.36 0.51
CA THR A 323 13.97 -0.99 -0.35
C THR A 323 12.56 -0.50 -0.02
N ILE A 324 11.79 -0.11 -1.04
CA ILE A 324 10.42 0.41 -0.88
C ILE A 324 9.45 -0.35 -1.77
N GLY A 325 9.24 0.08 -3.02
CA GLY A 325 8.16 -0.42 -3.85
C GLY A 325 8.50 -1.77 -4.45
N LEU A 326 7.50 -2.63 -4.63
CA LEU A 326 7.62 -3.84 -5.46
C LEU A 326 6.39 -4.06 -6.33
N SER A 327 6.61 -4.46 -7.58
CA SER A 327 5.51 -4.90 -8.44
C SER A 327 5.97 -5.98 -9.43
N TRP A 328 5.03 -6.84 -9.79
CA TRP A 328 5.21 -7.90 -10.76
C TRP A 328 5.03 -7.35 -12.17
N ALA A 329 5.83 -7.82 -13.12
CA ALA A 329 5.58 -7.61 -14.55
C ALA A 329 4.18 -8.08 -15.03
N ALA A 330 3.52 -8.89 -14.20
CA ALA A 330 2.28 -9.60 -14.48
C ALA A 330 1.05 -9.02 -13.76
N ASN A 331 1.08 -7.76 -13.28
CA ASN A 331 -0.07 -7.14 -12.59
C ASN A 331 -1.27 -6.83 -13.53
N LEU A 332 -1.85 -7.89 -14.13
CA LEU A 332 -3.03 -7.86 -15.00
C LEU A 332 -4.08 -8.85 -14.47
N GLU A 333 -4.52 -8.69 -13.23
CA GLU A 333 -5.62 -9.50 -12.70
C GLU A 333 -6.97 -9.01 -13.25
N GLY A 334 -7.22 -9.47 -14.46
CA GLY A 334 -8.54 -9.62 -15.05
C GLY A 334 -8.56 -10.68 -16.16
N ARG A 335 -7.42 -11.00 -16.78
CA ARG A 335 -7.29 -12.06 -17.81
C ARG A 335 -5.88 -12.64 -17.94
N MET A 336 -5.22 -13.08 -16.87
CA MET A 336 -4.08 -14.00 -17.02
C MET A 336 -4.52 -15.47 -17.05
N ALA A 337 -5.42 -15.80 -17.99
CA ALA A 337 -5.34 -17.09 -18.64
C ALA A 337 -4.22 -17.00 -19.69
N LEU A 338 -2.97 -17.05 -19.22
CA LEU A 338 -1.85 -17.18 -20.12
C LEU A 338 -1.98 -18.51 -20.88
N PRO A 339 -1.69 -18.54 -22.20
CA PRO A 339 -1.33 -19.79 -22.84
C PRO A 339 -0.27 -20.48 -21.98
N LYS A 340 -0.40 -21.80 -21.74
CA LYS A 340 0.51 -22.58 -20.88
C LYS A 340 1.99 -22.31 -21.19
N ASP A 341 2.28 -21.95 -22.44
CA ASP A 341 3.62 -21.83 -23.01
C ASP A 341 4.37 -20.54 -22.58
N ASN A 342 3.72 -19.54 -21.97
CA ASN A 342 4.34 -18.26 -21.58
C ASN A 342 4.33 -17.96 -20.06
N LYS A 343 3.95 -18.93 -19.21
CA LYS A 343 3.90 -18.72 -17.75
C LYS A 343 5.27 -18.43 -17.14
N ASP A 344 6.29 -19.16 -17.58
CA ASP A 344 7.64 -19.08 -17.02
C ASP A 344 8.36 -17.78 -17.38
N SER A 345 7.91 -17.08 -18.43
CA SER A 345 8.57 -15.87 -18.90
C SER A 345 8.04 -14.57 -18.30
N LEU A 346 6.75 -14.52 -17.93
CA LEU A 346 6.11 -13.32 -17.36
C LEU A 346 6.32 -13.19 -15.85
N ARG A 347 6.60 -14.30 -15.16
CA ARG A 347 6.95 -14.33 -13.73
C ARG A 347 8.44 -14.44 -13.48
N ARG A 348 9.25 -14.17 -14.51
CA ARG A 348 10.70 -14.15 -14.37
C ARG A 348 11.15 -12.88 -13.66
N TYR A 349 10.52 -11.74 -13.93
CA TYR A 349 10.98 -10.45 -13.44
C TYR A 349 9.99 -9.80 -12.48
N MET A 350 10.52 -9.38 -11.33
CA MET A 350 9.89 -8.42 -10.43
C MET A 350 10.63 -7.10 -10.50
N TYR A 351 9.96 -5.99 -10.27
CA TYR A 351 10.57 -4.68 -10.24
C TYR A 351 10.50 -4.09 -8.85
N VAL A 352 11.60 -3.49 -8.41
CA VAL A 352 11.77 -3.03 -7.02
C VAL A 352 12.44 -1.66 -7.02
N THR A 353 11.99 -0.75 -6.17
CA THR A 353 12.66 0.54 -5.92
C THR A 353 13.39 0.55 -4.58
N ASP A 354 14.47 1.31 -4.47
CA ASP A 354 15.23 1.42 -3.21
C ASP A 354 15.75 2.84 -2.91
N LEU A 355 14.90 3.85 -3.17
CA LEU A 355 15.23 5.28 -3.22
C LEU A 355 16.10 5.69 -4.40
N GLU A 356 17.20 5.01 -4.68
CA GLU A 356 18.15 5.47 -5.71
C GLU A 356 17.93 4.79 -7.06
N HIS A 357 17.48 3.54 -7.04
CA HIS A 357 17.41 2.70 -8.23
C HIS A 357 16.01 2.13 -8.43
N LEU A 358 15.70 1.89 -9.70
CA LEU A 358 14.67 0.96 -10.13
C LEU A 358 15.37 -0.30 -10.64
N TRP A 359 15.17 -1.38 -9.92
CA TRP A 359 15.77 -2.69 -10.16
C TRP A 359 14.83 -3.58 -10.97
N ARG A 360 15.40 -4.31 -11.93
CA ARG A 360 14.80 -5.53 -12.47
C ARG A 360 15.41 -6.73 -11.74
N CYS A 361 14.55 -7.49 -11.07
CA CYS A 361 14.91 -8.64 -10.26
C CYS A 361 14.53 -9.93 -11.00
N ASP A 362 15.52 -10.74 -11.38
CA ASP A 362 15.30 -12.07 -11.95
C ASP A 362 15.05 -13.07 -10.83
N MET A 363 13.81 -13.55 -10.75
CA MET A 363 13.33 -14.43 -9.69
C MET A 363 13.84 -15.87 -9.84
N GLN A 364 14.32 -16.25 -11.04
CA GLN A 364 14.90 -17.55 -11.28
C GLN A 364 16.37 -17.60 -10.86
N THR A 365 17.16 -16.59 -11.26
CA THR A 365 18.59 -16.53 -10.93
C THR A 365 18.87 -15.82 -9.60
N ARG A 366 17.85 -15.19 -9.00
CA ARG A 366 17.97 -14.37 -7.77
C ARG A 366 19.01 -13.27 -7.89
N THR A 367 19.03 -12.63 -9.04
CA THR A 367 19.93 -11.51 -9.36
C THR A 367 19.12 -10.26 -9.65
N LYS A 368 19.72 -9.08 -9.46
CA LYS A 368 19.11 -7.81 -9.82
C LYS A 368 20.05 -6.96 -10.65
N GLU A 369 19.47 -6.15 -11.54
CA GLU A 369 20.18 -5.15 -12.32
C GLU A 369 19.41 -3.81 -12.25
N ALA A 370 20.14 -2.71 -12.11
CA ALA A 370 19.53 -1.39 -12.13
C ALA A 370 19.20 -1.04 -13.57
N ILE A 371 17.91 -0.86 -13.88
CA ILE A 371 17.46 -0.39 -15.20
C ILE A 371 17.29 1.12 -15.24
N TYR A 372 17.23 1.77 -14.08
CA TYR A 372 17.27 3.22 -13.93
C TYR A 372 17.88 3.62 -12.58
N THR A 373 18.73 4.64 -12.59
CA THR A 373 19.28 5.30 -11.40
C THR A 373 18.81 6.74 -11.43
N CYS A 374 18.19 7.22 -10.36
CA CYS A 374 17.70 8.60 -10.31
C CYS A 374 18.86 9.59 -10.13
N PRO A 375 18.74 10.82 -10.67
CA PRO A 375 19.76 11.84 -10.45
C PRO A 375 19.80 12.30 -8.97
N PRO A 376 20.88 12.98 -8.54
CA PRO A 376 20.94 13.57 -7.21
C PRO A 376 19.74 14.50 -6.93
N GLY A 377 19.13 14.36 -5.77
CA GLY A 377 17.94 15.13 -5.37
C GLY A 377 16.60 14.47 -5.73
N SER A 378 16.61 13.34 -6.45
CA SER A 378 15.45 12.47 -6.65
C SER A 378 15.46 11.30 -5.67
N MET A 379 14.29 10.73 -5.40
CA MET A 379 14.14 9.49 -4.61
C MET A 379 12.94 8.68 -5.12
N LEU A 380 13.12 7.39 -5.37
CA LEU A 380 12.12 6.51 -5.96
C LEU A 380 11.32 5.76 -4.89
N THR A 381 10.00 5.75 -5.02
CA THR A 381 9.08 5.04 -4.10
C THR A 381 8.21 4.04 -4.86
N GLY A 382 6.88 4.10 -4.78
CA GLY A 382 5.98 3.11 -5.39
C GLY A 382 6.28 2.85 -6.87
N VAL A 383 6.10 1.60 -7.29
CA VAL A 383 6.25 1.15 -8.69
C VAL A 383 5.14 0.17 -9.02
N GLU A 384 4.54 0.32 -10.21
CA GLU A 384 3.66 -0.68 -10.79
C GLU A 384 4.06 -1.02 -12.21
N VAL A 385 3.63 -2.19 -12.68
CA VAL A 385 3.92 -2.64 -14.04
C VAL A 385 2.65 -2.90 -14.83
N LEU A 386 2.61 -2.32 -16.01
CA LEU A 386 1.56 -2.51 -16.99
C LEU A 386 2.15 -3.18 -18.23
N ARG A 387 1.55 -4.30 -18.63
CA ARG A 387 1.78 -4.90 -19.94
C ARG A 387 0.50 -4.86 -20.76
N LEU A 388 0.51 -4.09 -21.84
CA LEU A 388 -0.62 -4.04 -22.77
C LEU A 388 -0.42 -5.10 -23.86
N PRO A 389 -1.49 -5.76 -24.34
CA PRO A 389 -1.45 -6.80 -25.36
C PRO A 389 -1.10 -6.29 -26.76
#